data_AF-A0A8J3I925-F1
#
_entry.id   AF-A0A8J3I925-F1
#
_cell.length_a   1.000
_cell.length_b   1.000
_cell.length_c   1.000
_cell.angle_alpha   90.00
_cell.angle_beta   90.00
_cell.angle_gamma   90.00
#
_symmetry.space_group_name_H-M   'P 1'
#
loop_
_entity.id
_entity.type
_entity.pdbx_description
1 polymer ?
#
loop_
_entity_poly.entity_id
_entity_poly.type
_entity_poly.pdbx_seq_one_letter_code
_entity_poly.pdbx_strand_id
1 'polypeptide(L)' 'MQLLADRAVKTTKAWLRTHPEIEIISRDRGKLFREAATNGAPQAQQVAD' A
#
# COMPACT_ATOMS: atom_id res chain seq x y z
N MET A 1 -8.92 -4.00 -11.48
CA MET A 1 -8.78 -2.76 -10.69
C MET A 1 -9.75 -2.86 -9.53
N GLN A 2 -9.26 -3.08 -8.31
CA GLN A 2 -10.10 -3.28 -7.13
C GLN A 2 -9.99 -2.04 -6.24
N LEU A 3 -11.12 -1.40 -5.95
CA LEU A 3 -11.16 -0.22 -5.10
C LEU A 3 -11.39 -0.66 -3.65
N LEU A 4 -10.52 -0.22 -2.74
CA LEU A 4 -10.70 -0.46 -1.31
C LEU A 4 -11.90 0.37 -0.80
N ALA A 5 -12.68 -0.21 0.10
CA ALA A 5 -13.88 0.42 0.67
C ALA A 5 -13.57 1.68 1.49
N ASP A 6 -12.34 1.82 1.99
CA ASP A 6 -11.89 2.95 2.79
C ASP A 6 -10.39 3.22 2.57
N ARG A 7 -9.96 4.48 2.77
CA ARG A 7 -8.57 4.94 2.61
C ARG A 7 -7.71 4.75 3.87
N ALA A 8 -8.14 3.98 4.87
CA ALA A 8 -7.35 3.73 6.06
C ALA A 8 -6.10 2.88 5.82
N VAL A 9 -5.03 3.23 6.55
CA VAL A 9 -3.76 2.50 6.61
C VAL A 9 -3.96 1.03 6.94
N LYS A 10 -4.87 0.71 7.88
CA LYS A 10 -5.14 -0.67 8.31
C LYS A 10 -5.70 -1.53 7.18
N THR A 11 -6.67 -1.00 6.44
CA THR A 11 -7.31 -1.69 5.32
C THR A 11 -6.32 -1.92 4.18
N THR A 12 -5.58 -0.88 3.80
CA THR A 12 -4.56 -0.97 2.75
C THR A 12 -3.44 -1.95 3.13
N LYS A 13 -2.96 -1.89 4.39
CA LYS A 13 -1.93 -2.82 4.89
C LYS A 13 -2.41 -4.27 4.87
N ALA A 14 -3.64 -4.53 5.30
CA ALA A 14 -4.21 -5.88 5.28
C ALA A 14 -4.31 -6.42 3.86
N TRP A 15 -4.78 -5.59 2.92
CA TRP A 15 -4.87 -5.95 1.50
C TRP A 15 -3.49 -6.18 0.86
N LEU A 16 -2.51 -5.30 1.11
CA LEU A 16 -1.16 -5.48 0.60
C LEU A 16 -0.51 -6.79 1.09
N ARG A 17 -0.83 -7.25 2.31
CA ARG A 17 -0.34 -8.54 2.83
C ARG A 17 -0.96 -9.75 2.15
N THR A 18 -2.20 -9.63 1.65
CA THR A 18 -2.84 -10.70 0.87
C THR A 18 -2.39 -10.71 -0.58
N HIS A 19 -1.65 -9.68 -1.00
CA HIS A 19 -1.18 -9.47 -2.36
C HIS A 19 0.35 -9.36 -2.43
N PRO A 20 1.08 -10.46 -2.14
CA PRO A 20 2.54 -10.45 -2.18
C PRO A 20 3.09 -10.29 -3.60
N GLU A 21 2.28 -10.55 -4.63
CA GLU A 21 2.66 -10.34 -6.04
C GLU A 21 2.82 -8.86 -6.43
N ILE A 22 2.48 -7.92 -5.55
CA ILE A 22 2.65 -6.49 -5.82
C ILE A 22 4.12 -6.14 -5.73
N GLU A 23 4.67 -5.70 -6.86
CA GLU A 23 6.07 -5.27 -7.00
C GLU A 23 6.24 -3.75 -6.90
N ILE A 24 5.21 -2.97 -7.28
CA ILE A 24 5.29 -1.51 -7.32
C ILE A 24 4.03 -0.91 -6.67
N ILE A 25 4.25 0.04 -5.74
CA ILE A 25 3.18 0.83 -5.10
C ILE A 25 3.38 2.29 -5.47
N SER A 26 2.49 2.80 -6.32
CA SER A 26 2.38 4.24 -6.58
C SER A 26 1.54 4.90 -5.48
N ARG A 27 2.06 5.93 -4.83
CA ARG A 27 1.37 6.63 -3.75
C ARG A 27 1.75 8.11 -3.67
N ASP A 28 0.84 8.91 -3.15
CA ASP A 28 1.13 10.30 -2.78
C ASP A 28 2.08 10.41 -1.57
N ARG A 29 2.74 11.56 -1.38
CA ARG A 29 3.65 11.84 -0.25
C ARG A 29 2.97 11.80 1.13
N GLY A 30 1.65 11.66 1.19
CA GLY A 30 0.87 11.45 2.41
C GLY A 30 1.41 10.31 3.30
N LYS A 31 1.61 10.61 4.59
CA LYS A 31 2.24 9.69 5.57
C LYS A 31 1.48 8.36 5.76
N LEU A 32 0.16 8.37 5.60
CA LEU A 32 -0.71 7.21 5.81
C LEU A 32 -0.36 6.04 4.87
N PHE A 33 -0.20 6.32 3.58
CA PHE A 33 0.11 5.28 2.60
C PHE A 33 1.55 4.80 2.67
N ARG A 34 2.47 5.63 3.20
CA ARG A 34 3.85 5.20 3.50
C ARG A 34 3.87 4.02 4.46
N GLU A 35 3.17 4.19 5.57
CA GLU A 35 3.18 3.23 6.65
C GLU A 35 2.47 1.93 6.24
N ALA A 36 1.37 2.06 5.48
CA ALA A 36 0.68 0.91 4.91
C ALA A 36 1.56 0.14 3.92
N ALA A 37 2.24 0.83 3.00
CA ALA A 37 3.11 0.21 2.01
C ALA A 37 4.31 -0.48 2.68
N THR A 38 5.04 0.24 3.55
CA THR A 38 6.21 -0.31 4.26
C THR A 38 5.87 -1.54 5.11
N ASN A 39 4.72 -1.55 5.80
CA ASN A 39 4.35 -2.66 6.67
C ASN A 39 3.47 -3.74 6.02
N GLY A 40 2.87 -3.43 4.88
CA GLY A 40 1.93 -4.26 4.16
C GLY A 40 2.59 -5.05 3.04
N ALA A 41 3.52 -4.41 2.32
CA ALA A 41 4.28 -4.99 1.24
C ALA A 41 5.71 -4.40 1.24
N PRO A 42 6.55 -4.79 2.21
CA PRO A 42 7.94 -4.33 2.27
C PRO A 42 8.77 -4.74 1.04
N GLN A 43 8.34 -5.78 0.32
CA GLN A 43 8.96 -6.21 -0.93
C GLN A 43 8.67 -5.27 -2.12
N ALA A 44 7.61 -4.47 -2.04
CA ALA A 44 7.19 -3.62 -3.14
C ALA A 44 7.98 -2.30 -3.18
N GLN A 45 8.40 -1.90 -4.37
CA GLN A 45 9.02 -0.61 -4.61
C GLN A 45 7.99 0.51 -4.47
N GLN A 46 8.23 1.43 -3.53
CA GLN A 46 7.38 2.60 -3.34
C GLN A 46 7.82 3.73 -4.27
N VAL A 47 6.90 4.16 -5.12
CA VAL A 47 7.09 5.33 -5.99
C VAL A 47 6.17 6.43 -5.48
N ALA A 48 6.77 7.54 -5.07
CA ALA A 48 6.04 8.75 -4.72
C ALA A 48 6.22 9.81 -5.81
N ASP A 49 5.12 10.47 -6.18
CA ASP A 49 5.10 11.71 -6.99
C ASP A 49 5.60 12.90 -6.14
#